data_AF-A0A971AJ35-F1
#
_entry.id   AF-A0A971AJ35-F1
#
_cell.length_a   1.000
_cell.length_b   1.000
_cell.length_c   1.000
_cell.angle_alpha   90.00
_cell.angle_beta   90.00
_cell.angle_gamma   90.00
#
_symmetry.space_group_name_H-M   'P 1'
#
loop_
_entity.id
_entity.type
_entity.pdbx_description
1 polymer ?
#
loop_
_entity_poly.entity_id
_entity_poly.type
_entity_poly.pdbx_seq_one_letter_code
_entity_poly.pdbx_strand_id
1 'polypeptide(L)'
;MESKAMGLFRMALGDCVYEYADSINEIAEESAAVVTEDCTIRLQSTIFTDHNVYAIMAVEGELPEDFSISGRIVDPEDTPRIPRWKYMLFGSMEEIGYQDGVRYFLCSATITDWLYIKPQDIDEEFIEAHTNPDSDYLKYESLKNCEGKTLELTLNLNGSKYILTTVVTNVFTKNIVFYPEPDLYDGYCIEEIMLTPFELKIRGCSREIGEHSKSTGEYGNEWIEPHIRATIVLVDGQEINLDYDDRRLFFYQRHPISVIRNYDTSTGKFYRNWRFSRWELDLSQVAAITVNGITYRVDRQED
;
A
#
# COMPACT_ATOMS: atom_id res chain seq x y z
N MET A 1 29.23 10.04 -5.42
CA MET A 1 29.08 10.70 -4.11
C MET A 1 27.64 10.44 -3.68
N GLU A 2 27.44 9.86 -2.50
CA GLU A 2 26.09 9.55 -1.98
C GLU A 2 25.32 10.86 -1.74
N SER A 3 24.05 10.93 -2.15
CA SER A 3 23.22 12.12 -1.90
C SER A 3 22.90 12.24 -0.40
N LYS A 4 22.63 13.47 0.05
CA LYS A 4 22.24 13.71 1.45
C LYS A 4 20.99 12.93 1.83
N ALA A 5 19.98 12.92 0.95
CA ALA A 5 18.73 12.19 1.17
C ALA A 5 18.98 10.68 1.33
N MET A 6 19.82 10.09 0.46
CA MET A 6 20.23 8.69 0.59
C MET A 6 20.92 8.42 1.93
N GLY A 7 21.87 9.27 2.33
CA GLY A 7 22.56 9.12 3.62
C GLY A 7 21.60 9.13 4.81
N LEU A 8 20.59 10.01 4.80
CA LEU A 8 19.59 10.10 5.87
C LEU A 8 18.67 8.88 5.90
N PHE A 9 18.19 8.40 4.75
CA PHE A 9 17.39 7.18 4.72
C PHE A 9 18.19 5.94 5.09
N ARG A 10 19.49 5.85 4.73
CA ARG A 10 20.36 4.76 5.18
C ARG A 10 20.54 4.77 6.70
N MET A 11 20.69 5.95 7.30
CA MET A 11 20.73 6.07 8.76
C MET A 11 19.44 5.58 9.42
N ALA A 12 18.29 5.81 8.77
CA ALA A 12 16.98 5.46 9.30
C ALA A 12 16.57 4.00 9.07
N LEU A 13 16.85 3.45 7.88
CA LEU A 13 16.35 2.15 7.42
C LEU A 13 17.46 1.09 7.26
N GLY A 14 18.73 1.48 7.33
CA GLY A 14 19.88 0.62 7.06
C GLY A 14 20.20 0.47 5.56
N ASP A 15 21.11 -0.45 5.23
CA ASP A 15 21.64 -0.61 3.88
C ASP A 15 20.62 -1.13 2.85
N CYS A 16 19.50 -1.70 3.28
CA CYS A 16 18.41 -2.11 2.36
C CYS A 16 17.81 -0.93 1.60
N VAL A 17 18.04 0.32 2.05
CA VAL A 17 17.58 1.52 1.36
C VAL A 17 18.13 1.65 -0.07
N TYR A 18 19.28 1.03 -0.37
CA TYR A 18 19.87 1.11 -1.71
C TYR A 18 18.94 0.56 -2.80
N GLU A 19 18.01 -0.34 -2.45
CA GLU A 19 16.98 -0.81 -3.37
C GLU A 19 15.99 0.28 -3.80
N TYR A 20 15.81 1.31 -2.97
CA TYR A 20 14.92 2.44 -3.21
C TYR A 20 15.65 3.68 -3.73
N ALA A 21 16.94 3.59 -4.07
CA ALA A 21 17.79 4.74 -4.37
C ALA A 21 17.22 5.65 -5.45
N ASP A 22 16.72 5.05 -6.52
CA ASP A 22 16.13 5.76 -7.66
C ASP A 22 14.70 6.24 -7.38
N SER A 23 14.11 5.85 -6.25
CA SER A 23 12.75 6.21 -5.78
C SER A 23 12.77 7.20 -4.61
N ILE A 24 13.94 7.72 -4.23
CA ILE A 24 14.04 8.84 -3.27
C ILE A 24 13.65 10.14 -3.98
N ASN A 25 12.61 10.79 -3.46
CA ASN A 25 12.11 12.06 -3.96
C ASN A 25 12.62 13.19 -3.08
N GLU A 26 13.52 14.02 -3.60
CA GLU A 26 13.93 15.26 -2.92
C GLU A 26 12.88 16.36 -3.14
N ILE A 27 12.56 17.09 -2.08
CA ILE A 27 11.42 18.01 -2.04
C ILE A 27 11.95 19.43 -1.87
N ALA A 28 11.74 20.23 -2.92
CA ALA A 28 12.21 21.61 -3.01
C ALA A 28 11.10 22.65 -2.83
N GLU A 29 9.84 22.20 -2.89
CA GLU A 29 8.65 23.05 -2.86
C GLU A 29 8.52 23.84 -1.55
N GLU A 30 8.07 25.09 -1.64
CA GLU A 30 7.83 25.93 -0.47
C GLU A 30 6.67 25.42 0.38
N SER A 31 5.68 24.76 -0.23
CA SER A 31 4.54 24.14 0.46
C SER A 31 4.95 22.99 1.38
N ALA A 32 6.18 22.49 1.23
CA ALA A 32 6.77 21.46 2.07
C ALA A 32 7.55 22.03 3.27
N ALA A 33 7.37 23.31 3.60
CA ALA A 33 7.97 23.94 4.77
C ALA A 33 6.96 24.75 5.59
N VAL A 34 7.18 24.77 6.91
CA VAL A 34 6.46 25.59 7.89
C VAL A 34 7.50 26.37 8.68
N VAL A 35 7.30 27.68 8.77
CA VAL A 35 8.15 28.59 9.55
C VAL A 35 7.30 29.19 10.66
N THR A 36 7.71 28.97 11.91
CA THR A 36 7.13 29.59 13.10
C THR A 36 8.16 30.55 13.72
N GLU A 37 7.80 31.19 14.83
CA GLU A 37 8.74 32.04 15.58
C GLU A 37 9.89 31.21 16.20
N ASP A 38 9.63 29.96 16.56
CA ASP A 38 10.55 29.10 17.34
C ASP A 38 11.30 28.07 16.49
N CYS A 39 10.72 27.65 15.36
CA CYS A 39 11.32 26.62 14.52
C CYS A 39 10.94 26.73 13.03
N THR A 40 11.77 26.12 12.20
CA THR A 40 11.45 25.80 10.80
C THR A 40 11.40 24.30 10.64
N ILE A 41 10.29 23.79 10.12
CA ILE A 41 10.09 22.37 9.85
C ILE A 41 9.93 22.20 8.34
N ARG A 42 10.69 21.29 7.75
CA ARG A 42 10.68 21.03 6.31
C ARG A 42 10.61 19.54 6.02
N LEU A 43 9.69 19.15 5.15
CA LEU A 43 9.73 17.84 4.51
C LEU A 43 10.83 17.86 3.44
N GLN A 44 11.92 17.13 3.68
CA GLN A 44 13.10 17.15 2.81
C GLN A 44 13.04 16.12 1.69
N SER A 45 12.56 14.92 2.01
CA SER A 45 12.48 13.86 1.02
C SER A 45 11.48 12.79 1.40
N THR A 46 11.01 12.04 0.42
CA THR A 46 10.11 10.91 0.61
C THR A 46 10.56 9.68 -0.17
N ILE A 47 10.26 8.50 0.35
CA ILE A 47 10.17 7.25 -0.40
C ILE A 47 8.71 6.82 -0.35
N PHE A 48 8.12 6.66 -1.51
CA PHE A 48 6.80 6.05 -1.65
C PHE A 48 6.99 4.61 -2.12
N THR A 49 6.42 3.66 -1.41
CA THR A 49 6.27 2.26 -1.87
C THR A 49 4.80 2.02 -2.18
N ASP A 50 4.40 0.81 -2.58
CA ASP A 50 2.98 0.51 -2.82
C ASP A 50 2.08 0.88 -1.64
N HIS A 51 2.54 0.68 -0.40
CA HIS A 51 1.69 0.89 0.77
C HIS A 51 2.27 1.83 1.82
N ASN A 52 3.56 2.15 1.76
CA ASN A 52 4.22 2.94 2.78
C ASN A 52 4.72 4.26 2.24
N VAL A 53 4.58 5.29 3.07
CA VAL A 53 5.23 6.59 2.94
C VAL A 53 6.33 6.64 4.00
N TYR A 54 7.57 6.81 3.56
CA TYR A 54 8.68 7.20 4.42
C TYR A 54 9.05 8.64 4.09
N ALA A 55 9.17 9.49 5.09
CA ALA A 55 9.41 10.91 4.93
C ALA A 55 10.54 11.34 5.86
N ILE A 56 11.53 12.07 5.34
CA ILE A 56 12.55 12.73 6.16
C ILE A 56 12.11 14.15 6.42
N MET A 57 11.95 14.46 7.70
CA MET A 57 11.64 15.80 8.21
C MET A 57 12.91 16.43 8.77
N ALA A 58 13.20 17.66 8.38
CA ALA A 58 14.26 18.48 8.94
C ALA A 58 13.66 19.56 9.84
N VAL A 59 14.24 19.74 11.02
CA VAL A 59 13.81 20.72 12.00
C VAL A 59 14.99 21.58 12.44
N GLU A 60 14.86 22.88 12.21
CA GLU A 60 15.77 23.92 12.68
C GLU A 60 15.09 24.70 13.81
N GLY A 61 15.81 24.96 14.91
CA GLY A 61 15.25 25.64 16.09
C GLY A 61 14.60 24.68 17.10
N GLU A 62 13.77 25.24 17.97
CA GLU A 62 13.16 24.53 19.10
C GLU A 62 11.79 23.97 18.72
N LEU A 63 11.75 22.67 18.41
CA LEU A 63 10.51 21.90 18.32
C LEU A 63 9.84 21.83 19.71
N PRO A 64 8.55 22.20 19.85
CA PRO A 64 7.86 22.09 21.13
C PRO A 64 7.75 20.64 21.60
N GLU A 65 7.70 20.43 22.93
CA GLU A 65 7.57 19.08 23.50
C GLU A 65 6.24 18.41 23.09
N ASP A 66 5.16 19.21 23.07
CA ASP A 66 3.84 18.77 22.64
C ASP A 66 3.64 19.08 21.15
N PHE A 67 4.07 18.16 20.29
CA PHE A 67 3.76 18.19 18.87
C PHE A 67 3.17 16.86 18.39
N SER A 68 2.36 16.93 17.34
CA SER A 68 1.89 15.73 16.64
C SER A 68 1.87 15.91 15.13
N ILE A 69 2.01 14.80 14.42
CA ILE A 69 1.94 14.75 12.96
C ILE A 69 0.90 13.71 12.56
N SER A 70 0.06 14.06 11.60
CA SER A 70 -0.78 13.12 10.87
C SER A 70 -0.65 13.41 9.38
N GLY A 71 -0.86 12.41 8.53
CA GLY A 71 -0.82 12.62 7.09
C GLY A 71 -2.06 12.13 6.37
N ARG A 72 -2.21 12.51 5.11
CA ARG A 72 -3.21 11.95 4.19
C ARG A 72 -2.84 12.13 2.72
N ILE A 73 -3.42 11.31 1.86
CA ILE A 73 -3.47 11.57 0.41
C ILE A 73 -4.76 12.33 0.10
N VAL A 74 -4.64 13.43 -0.65
CA VAL A 74 -5.76 14.29 -1.07
C VAL A 74 -5.99 14.10 -2.56
N ASP A 75 -7.21 13.69 -2.93
CA ASP A 75 -7.66 13.68 -4.31
C ASP A 75 -8.31 15.03 -4.66
N PRO A 76 -7.91 15.72 -5.75
CA PRO A 76 -8.62 16.92 -6.19
C PRO A 76 -10.11 16.69 -6.53
N GLU A 77 -10.53 15.45 -6.77
CA GLU A 77 -11.95 15.08 -6.92
C GLU A 77 -12.67 14.82 -5.60
N ASP A 78 -11.99 14.92 -4.45
CA ASP A 78 -12.60 14.77 -3.14
C ASP A 78 -13.65 15.87 -2.92
N THR A 79 -14.92 15.49 -3.02
CA THR A 79 -16.04 16.34 -2.65
C THR A 79 -16.27 16.28 -1.14
N PRO A 80 -16.98 17.25 -0.53
CA PRO A 80 -17.41 17.15 0.88
C PRO A 80 -18.23 15.89 1.22
N ARG A 81 -18.68 15.12 0.22
CA ARG A 81 -19.41 13.85 0.36
C ARG A 81 -18.52 12.62 0.28
N ILE A 82 -17.28 12.76 -0.18
CA ILE A 82 -16.28 11.69 -0.17
C ILE A 82 -15.49 11.86 1.12
N PRO A 83 -15.48 10.86 2.00
CA PRO A 83 -14.95 11.06 3.33
C PRO A 83 -13.45 11.40 3.36
N ARG A 84 -13.13 12.44 4.14
CA ARG A 84 -11.81 13.06 4.32
C ARG A 84 -10.73 12.18 4.97
N TRP A 85 -11.10 10.97 5.37
CA TRP A 85 -10.30 10.05 6.20
C TRP A 85 -9.75 8.84 5.45
N LYS A 86 -10.04 8.70 4.14
CA LYS A 86 -9.71 7.50 3.35
C LYS A 86 -8.22 7.16 3.26
N TYR A 87 -7.31 8.07 3.63
CA TYR A 87 -5.86 7.87 3.50
C TYR A 87 -5.06 8.39 4.69
N MET A 88 -5.64 8.39 5.89
CA MET A 88 -4.89 8.84 7.07
C MET A 88 -3.61 8.02 7.26
N LEU A 89 -2.47 8.71 7.22
CA LEU A 89 -1.14 8.19 7.50
C LEU A 89 -0.92 8.31 9.01
N PHE A 90 -1.08 7.19 9.70
CA PHE A 90 -0.71 7.03 11.09
C PHE A 90 0.68 6.40 11.13
N GLY A 91 1.62 7.09 11.77
CA GLY A 91 3.02 6.73 11.72
C GLY A 91 3.75 7.06 13.00
N SER A 92 4.93 6.47 13.14
CA SER A 92 5.93 6.91 14.12
C SER A 92 6.77 8.04 13.53
N MET A 93 7.18 8.96 14.39
CA MET A 93 8.24 9.91 14.12
C MET A 93 9.40 9.59 15.05
N GLU A 94 10.56 9.28 14.47
CA GLU A 94 11.77 8.91 15.21
C GLU A 94 12.90 9.85 14.82
N GLU A 95 13.61 10.40 15.80
CA GLU A 95 14.81 11.19 15.53
C GLU A 95 15.93 10.25 15.05
N ILE A 96 16.45 10.53 13.86
CA ILE A 96 17.47 9.69 13.22
C ILE A 96 18.86 10.33 13.28
N GLY A 97 18.95 11.64 13.58
CA GLY A 97 20.23 12.30 13.80
C GLY A 97 20.19 13.82 13.81
N TYR A 98 21.34 14.41 14.11
CA TYR A 98 21.55 15.85 14.19
C TYR A 98 22.82 16.24 13.43
N GLN A 99 22.71 17.17 12.48
CA GLN A 99 23.84 17.66 11.68
C GLN A 99 23.66 19.15 11.38
N ASP A 100 24.73 19.93 11.56
CA ASP A 100 24.80 21.36 11.21
C ASP A 100 23.67 22.23 11.78
N GLY A 101 23.22 21.96 13.02
CA GLY A 101 22.12 22.72 13.63
C GLY A 101 20.73 22.17 13.33
N VAL A 102 20.63 21.14 12.49
CA VAL A 102 19.37 20.57 12.01
C VAL A 102 19.14 19.19 12.63
N ARG A 103 17.96 18.98 13.23
CA ARG A 103 17.48 17.66 13.66
C ARG A 103 16.72 16.99 12.52
N TYR A 104 16.97 15.71 12.30
CA TYR A 104 16.31 14.91 11.27
C TYR A 104 15.45 13.84 11.90
N PHE A 105 14.26 13.66 11.36
CA PHE A 105 13.31 12.64 11.80
C PHE A 105 12.84 11.80 10.62
N LEU A 106 12.67 10.50 10.85
CA LEU A 106 11.93 9.62 9.96
C LEU A 106 10.47 9.60 10.39
N CYS A 107 9.59 9.98 9.48
CA CYS A 107 8.15 9.73 9.57
C CYS A 107 7.83 8.53 8.68
N SER A 108 7.32 7.44 9.26
CA SER A 108 6.91 6.25 8.50
C SER A 108 5.43 5.99 8.70
N ALA A 109 4.67 5.89 7.62
CA ALA A 109 3.25 5.61 7.69
C ALA A 109 2.82 4.66 6.58
N THR A 110 1.84 3.82 6.88
CA THR A 110 1.24 2.89 5.92
C THR A 110 -0.13 3.41 5.52
N ILE A 111 -0.50 3.34 4.24
CA ILE A 111 -1.90 3.51 3.84
C ILE A 111 -2.69 2.34 4.43
N THR A 112 -3.48 2.60 5.49
CA THR A 112 -4.16 1.53 6.21
C THR A 112 -5.55 1.28 5.66
N ASP A 113 -5.90 0.01 5.57
CA ASP A 113 -7.26 -0.50 5.66
C ASP A 113 -7.70 -0.46 7.13
N TRP A 114 -8.84 0.17 7.42
CA TRP A 114 -9.43 0.52 8.74
C TRP A 114 -9.38 -0.55 9.85
N LEU A 115 -9.15 -1.82 9.51
CA LEU A 115 -9.16 -2.98 10.40
C LEU A 115 -8.14 -2.93 11.55
N TYR A 116 -7.22 -1.97 11.58
CA TYR A 116 -6.15 -1.88 12.57
C TYR A 116 -6.06 -0.54 13.35
N ILE A 117 -7.02 0.38 13.14
CA ILE A 117 -7.06 1.66 13.88
C ILE A 117 -7.70 1.43 15.26
N LYS A 118 -7.11 2.00 16.33
CA LYS A 118 -7.72 1.94 17.67
C LYS A 118 -8.92 2.89 17.73
N PRO A 119 -10.06 2.50 18.34
CA PRO A 119 -11.29 3.32 18.35
C PRO A 119 -11.18 4.73 18.93
N GLN A 120 -10.10 5.02 19.64
CA GLN A 120 -9.82 6.28 20.33
C GLN A 120 -9.13 7.32 19.42
N ASP A 121 -8.71 6.91 18.22
CA ASP A 121 -8.15 7.76 17.17
C ASP A 121 -9.20 8.16 16.10
N ILE A 122 -10.47 7.83 16.35
CA ILE A 122 -11.59 7.97 15.40
C ILE A 122 -12.52 9.10 15.85
N ASP A 123 -12.79 10.09 14.99
CA ASP A 123 -13.77 11.16 15.27
C ASP A 123 -15.21 10.79 14.84
N GLU A 124 -16.22 11.57 15.25
CA GLU A 124 -17.63 11.31 14.92
C GLU A 124 -17.96 11.48 13.43
N GLU A 125 -17.22 12.34 12.72
CA GLU A 125 -17.36 12.58 11.27
C GLU A 125 -16.88 11.36 10.45
N PHE A 126 -15.94 10.59 11.01
CA PHE A 126 -15.49 9.29 10.52
C PHE A 126 -16.63 8.28 10.54
N ILE A 127 -17.35 8.13 11.66
CA ILE A 127 -18.40 7.10 11.84
C ILE A 127 -19.58 7.29 10.87
N GLU A 128 -20.06 8.53 10.68
CA GLU A 128 -21.22 8.81 9.81
C GLU A 128 -20.97 8.43 8.35
N ALA A 129 -19.79 8.77 7.82
CA ALA A 129 -19.47 8.54 6.42
C ALA A 129 -19.23 7.06 6.06
N HIS A 130 -18.98 6.19 7.05
CA HIS A 130 -18.84 4.74 6.89
C HIS A 130 -20.18 3.99 6.82
N THR A 131 -21.29 4.62 7.19
CA THR A 131 -22.63 4.00 7.08
C THR A 131 -23.30 4.27 5.72
N ASN A 132 -22.64 5.00 4.82
CA ASN A 132 -23.16 5.34 3.52
C ASN A 132 -22.87 4.22 2.48
N PRO A 133 -23.90 3.53 1.96
CA PRO A 133 -23.74 2.43 1.01
C PRO A 133 -23.16 2.83 -0.35
N ASP A 134 -23.03 4.13 -0.64
CA ASP A 134 -22.46 4.67 -1.89
C ASP A 134 -20.95 4.99 -1.80
N SER A 135 -20.27 4.57 -0.71
CA SER A 135 -18.83 4.79 -0.56
C SER A 135 -18.05 3.92 -1.55
N ASP A 136 -17.48 4.53 -2.60
CA ASP A 136 -16.41 3.98 -3.45
C ASP A 136 -15.23 3.51 -2.58
N TYR A 137 -15.34 2.30 -2.03
CA TYR A 137 -14.48 1.74 -1.00
C TYR A 137 -13.14 1.19 -1.54
N LEU A 138 -12.92 1.26 -2.86
CA LEU A 138 -11.77 0.61 -3.52
C LEU A 138 -10.89 1.55 -4.34
N LYS A 139 -10.98 2.87 -4.15
CA LYS A 139 -10.34 3.77 -5.12
C LYS A 139 -8.82 3.63 -5.18
N TYR A 140 -8.09 3.34 -4.08
CA TYR A 140 -6.63 3.21 -4.14
C TYR A 140 -6.07 2.06 -3.28
N GLU A 141 -5.75 0.93 -3.91
CA GLU A 141 -5.07 -0.23 -3.30
C GLU A 141 -3.53 -0.15 -3.35
N SER A 142 -2.96 0.97 -3.82
CA SER A 142 -1.52 1.24 -3.87
C SER A 142 -1.32 2.75 -4.04
N LEU A 143 -0.27 3.31 -3.43
CA LEU A 143 0.18 4.68 -3.65
C LEU A 143 0.55 4.94 -5.12
N LYS A 144 0.86 3.90 -5.90
CA LYS A 144 1.06 4.03 -7.35
C LYS A 144 -0.17 4.60 -8.05
N ASN A 145 -1.35 4.20 -7.61
CA ASN A 145 -2.61 4.73 -8.15
C ASN A 145 -2.87 6.19 -7.71
N CYS A 146 -2.13 6.66 -6.71
CA CYS A 146 -2.15 8.02 -6.20
C CYS A 146 -1.04 8.90 -6.81
N GLU A 147 -0.25 8.42 -7.79
CA GLU A 147 0.76 9.27 -8.41
C GLU A 147 0.14 10.53 -9.02
N GLY A 148 0.80 11.67 -8.78
CA GLY A 148 0.30 13.00 -9.13
C GLY A 148 -0.71 13.59 -8.15
N LYS A 149 -1.16 12.83 -7.14
CA LYS A 149 -2.01 13.32 -6.05
C LYS A 149 -1.14 13.94 -4.94
N THR A 150 -1.77 14.68 -4.03
CA THR A 150 -1.07 15.43 -2.97
C THR A 150 -0.98 14.60 -1.69
N LEU A 151 0.23 14.43 -1.16
CA LEU A 151 0.46 14.08 0.24
C LEU A 151 0.33 15.36 1.08
N GLU A 152 -0.56 15.35 2.07
CA GLU A 152 -0.74 16.41 3.06
C GLU A 152 -0.33 15.90 4.44
N LEU A 153 0.63 16.56 5.09
CA LEU A 153 1.01 16.30 6.48
C LEU A 153 0.52 17.46 7.34
N THR A 154 -0.37 17.17 8.28
CA THR A 154 -0.82 18.11 9.30
C THR A 154 0.09 18.02 10.51
N LEU A 155 0.74 19.13 10.83
CA LEU A 155 1.52 19.32 12.05
C LEU A 155 0.68 20.10 13.07
N ASN A 156 0.59 19.60 14.29
CA ASN A 156 0.05 20.35 15.42
C ASN A 156 1.22 20.80 16.30
N LEU A 157 1.46 22.12 16.36
CA LEU A 157 2.50 22.75 17.19
C LEU A 157 1.80 23.65 18.19
N ASN A 158 1.88 23.33 19.49
CA ASN A 158 1.28 24.13 20.57
C ASN A 158 -0.22 24.47 20.34
N GLY A 159 -0.99 23.52 19.78
CA GLY A 159 -2.41 23.70 19.48
C GLY A 159 -2.73 24.38 18.15
N SER A 160 -1.71 24.87 17.43
CA SER A 160 -1.85 25.45 16.08
C SER A 160 -1.58 24.40 15.02
N LYS A 161 -2.47 24.34 14.02
CA LYS A 161 -2.35 23.39 12.90
C LYS A 161 -1.64 24.04 11.71
N TYR A 162 -0.65 23.34 11.19
CA TYR A 162 0.10 23.70 10.00
C TYR A 162 0.05 22.55 9.00
N ILE A 163 0.13 22.87 7.72
CA ILE A 163 0.04 21.88 6.65
C ILE A 163 1.31 21.95 5.81
N LEU A 164 1.95 20.79 5.64
CA LEU A 164 3.00 20.57 4.66
C LEU A 164 2.43 19.73 3.53
N THR A 165 2.75 20.07 2.28
CA THR A 165 2.32 19.27 1.14
C THR A 165 3.45 18.95 0.18
N THR A 166 3.37 17.77 -0.41
CA THR A 166 4.18 17.35 -1.55
C THR A 166 3.34 16.46 -2.49
N VAL A 167 3.87 16.14 -3.66
CA VAL A 167 3.20 15.28 -4.64
C VAL A 167 3.67 13.84 -4.44
N VAL A 168 2.74 12.89 -4.49
CA VAL A 168 3.08 11.46 -4.58
C VAL A 168 3.64 11.21 -5.98
N THR A 169 4.90 10.81 -6.05
CA THR A 169 5.60 10.59 -7.32
C THR A 169 6.67 9.52 -7.16
N ASN A 170 7.07 8.91 -8.27
CA ASN A 170 8.14 7.93 -8.33
C ASN A 170 7.94 6.80 -7.30
N VAL A 171 6.72 6.27 -7.25
CA VAL A 171 6.36 5.22 -6.30
C VAL A 171 7.12 3.96 -6.67
N PHE A 172 7.94 3.49 -5.74
CA PHE A 172 8.67 2.26 -5.87
C PHE A 172 7.70 1.09 -5.98
N THR A 173 7.72 0.46 -7.14
CA THR A 173 6.83 -0.63 -7.54
C THR A 173 7.66 -1.77 -8.10
N LYS A 174 8.52 -2.37 -7.27
CA LYS A 174 9.15 -3.64 -7.64
C LYS A 174 8.04 -4.69 -7.67
N ASN A 175 7.78 -5.22 -8.85
CA ASN A 175 6.77 -6.24 -9.02
C ASN A 175 7.24 -7.26 -10.06
N ILE A 176 6.63 -8.43 -9.98
CA ILE A 176 6.70 -9.47 -10.99
C ILE A 176 5.32 -9.55 -11.61
N VAL A 177 5.24 -9.28 -12.91
CA VAL A 177 3.97 -9.26 -13.63
C VAL A 177 3.97 -10.34 -14.69
N PHE A 178 2.91 -11.15 -14.69
CA PHE A 178 2.63 -12.09 -15.75
C PHE A 178 1.33 -11.71 -16.46
N TYR A 179 1.33 -11.90 -17.77
CA TYR A 179 0.18 -11.76 -18.65
C TYR A 179 -0.17 -13.13 -19.24
N PRO A 180 -1.02 -13.92 -18.56
CA PRO A 180 -1.40 -15.24 -19.05
C PRO A 180 -2.07 -15.16 -20.41
N GLU A 181 -1.94 -16.22 -21.21
CA GLU A 181 -2.73 -16.34 -22.44
C GLU A 181 -4.23 -16.39 -22.11
N PRO A 182 -5.09 -15.65 -22.85
CA PRO A 182 -6.49 -15.49 -22.47
C PRO A 182 -7.28 -16.79 -22.34
N ASP A 183 -6.93 -17.83 -23.10
CA ASP A 183 -7.66 -19.11 -23.22
C ASP A 183 -7.12 -20.24 -22.32
N LEU A 184 -6.23 -19.94 -21.37
CA LEU A 184 -5.63 -20.96 -20.50
C LEU A 184 -6.61 -21.58 -19.50
N TYR A 185 -7.70 -20.88 -19.18
CA TYR A 185 -8.68 -21.29 -18.18
C TYR A 185 -10.05 -21.47 -18.81
N ASP A 186 -10.75 -22.53 -18.40
CA ASP A 186 -12.13 -22.76 -18.81
C ASP A 186 -13.08 -21.88 -18.00
N GLY A 187 -14.07 -21.27 -18.66
CA GLY A 187 -15.06 -20.38 -18.03
C GLY A 187 -14.59 -18.96 -17.67
N TYR A 188 -13.29 -18.66 -17.69
CA TYR A 188 -12.75 -17.32 -17.39
C TYR A 188 -11.38 -17.09 -18.04
N CYS A 189 -10.92 -15.84 -18.06
CA CYS A 189 -9.53 -15.51 -18.37
C CYS A 189 -8.87 -14.80 -17.18
N ILE A 190 -7.57 -15.04 -17.00
CA ILE A 190 -6.73 -14.20 -16.13
C ILE A 190 -6.03 -13.20 -17.03
N GLU A 191 -6.28 -11.92 -16.79
CA GLU A 191 -5.68 -10.83 -17.56
C GLU A 191 -4.29 -10.47 -17.03
N GLU A 192 -4.09 -10.55 -15.71
CA GLU A 192 -2.84 -10.16 -15.07
C GLU A 192 -2.65 -10.87 -13.72
N ILE A 193 -1.41 -11.27 -13.46
CA ILE A 193 -0.92 -11.73 -12.15
C ILE A 193 0.21 -10.79 -11.76
N MET A 194 0.05 -10.02 -10.70
CA MET A 194 1.02 -9.06 -10.20
C MET A 194 1.43 -9.43 -8.78
N LEU A 195 2.70 -9.71 -8.57
CA LEU A 195 3.29 -9.96 -7.26
C LEU A 195 4.21 -8.81 -6.86
N THR A 196 3.95 -8.22 -5.71
CA THR A 196 4.81 -7.21 -5.07
C THR A 196 5.39 -7.81 -3.78
N PRO A 197 6.32 -7.12 -3.09
CA PRO A 197 6.76 -7.57 -1.77
C PRO A 197 5.63 -7.66 -0.75
N PHE A 198 4.49 -7.02 -1.00
CA PHE A 198 3.42 -6.86 -0.02
C PHE A 198 2.16 -7.64 -0.37
N GLU A 199 1.98 -8.05 -1.61
CA GLU A 199 0.75 -8.72 -2.03
C GLU A 199 0.89 -9.46 -3.36
N LEU A 200 -0.02 -10.42 -3.55
CA LEU A 200 -0.32 -11.01 -4.84
C LEU A 200 -1.69 -10.53 -5.31
N LYS A 201 -1.75 -9.91 -6.48
CA LYS A 201 -2.98 -9.48 -7.16
C LYS A 201 -3.20 -10.31 -8.42
N ILE A 202 -4.40 -10.81 -8.61
CA ILE A 202 -4.84 -11.49 -9.82
C ILE A 202 -6.14 -10.83 -10.27
N ARG A 203 -6.19 -10.39 -11.52
CA ARG A 203 -7.42 -9.85 -12.13
C ARG A 203 -7.73 -10.56 -13.44
N GLY A 204 -9.02 -10.58 -13.77
CA GLY A 204 -9.50 -11.23 -14.98
C GLY A 204 -10.97 -11.00 -15.24
N CYS A 205 -11.50 -11.77 -16.17
CA CYS A 205 -12.90 -11.71 -16.57
C CYS A 205 -13.51 -13.11 -16.66
N SER A 206 -14.67 -13.29 -16.04
CA SER A 206 -15.51 -14.46 -16.25
C SER A 206 -16.13 -14.40 -17.65
N ARG A 207 -16.05 -15.51 -18.38
CA ARG A 207 -16.72 -15.68 -19.69
C ARG A 207 -18.19 -16.04 -19.51
N GLU A 208 -18.52 -16.59 -18.35
CA GLU A 208 -19.88 -16.97 -17.96
C GLU A 208 -20.55 -15.79 -17.24
N ILE A 209 -20.91 -14.77 -18.02
CA ILE A 209 -21.69 -13.64 -17.52
C ILE A 209 -23.16 -14.06 -17.52
N GLY A 210 -23.69 -14.45 -16.36
CA GLY A 210 -25.14 -14.51 -16.13
C GLY A 210 -25.87 -15.85 -16.32
N GLU A 211 -25.22 -17.01 -16.45
CA GLU A 211 -25.91 -18.30 -16.67
C GLU A 211 -25.83 -19.35 -15.54
N HIS A 212 -25.31 -19.01 -14.36
CA HIS A 212 -25.47 -19.83 -13.16
C HIS A 212 -26.31 -19.11 -12.09
N SER A 213 -27.60 -18.92 -12.43
CA SER A 213 -28.64 -18.83 -11.42
C SER A 213 -29.50 -20.10 -11.52
N LYS A 214 -29.45 -20.94 -10.48
CA LYS A 214 -30.19 -22.20 -10.26
C LYS A 214 -29.37 -23.49 -10.41
N SER A 215 -28.69 -23.87 -9.33
CA SER A 215 -28.67 -25.29 -8.94
C SER A 215 -28.72 -25.45 -7.42
N THR A 216 -29.96 -25.57 -6.92
CA THR A 216 -30.36 -26.36 -5.75
C THR A 216 -29.35 -26.49 -4.60
N GLY A 217 -29.42 -25.55 -3.66
CA GLY A 217 -28.90 -25.74 -2.30
C GLY A 217 -29.70 -24.88 -1.33
N GLU A 218 -30.63 -25.50 -0.61
CA GLU A 218 -31.20 -24.89 0.60
C GLU A 218 -30.02 -24.56 1.53
N TYR A 219 -29.74 -23.26 1.74
CA TYR A 219 -28.59 -22.68 2.46
C TYR A 219 -27.23 -22.80 1.75
N GLY A 220 -26.88 -21.83 0.90
CA GLY A 220 -25.51 -21.74 0.36
C GLY A 220 -25.21 -20.40 -0.31
N ASN A 221 -24.16 -19.72 0.14
CA ASN A 221 -23.54 -18.61 -0.59
C ASN A 221 -22.96 -19.17 -1.91
N GLU A 222 -23.70 -19.05 -3.01
CA GLU A 222 -23.25 -19.47 -4.33
C GLU A 222 -22.12 -18.54 -4.79
N TRP A 223 -20.93 -19.11 -5.03
CA TRP A 223 -19.76 -18.38 -5.51
C TRP A 223 -19.95 -18.06 -7.00
N ILE A 224 -20.05 -16.78 -7.33
CA ILE A 224 -20.24 -16.30 -8.72
C ILE A 224 -18.88 -16.02 -9.41
N GLU A 225 -17.78 -15.99 -8.65
CA GLU A 225 -16.42 -15.75 -9.15
C GLU A 225 -15.64 -17.05 -9.42
N PRO A 226 -14.67 -17.05 -10.36
CA PRO A 226 -13.76 -18.17 -10.55
C PRO A 226 -12.99 -18.54 -9.27
N HIS A 227 -12.89 -19.85 -8.99
CA HIS A 227 -12.06 -20.32 -7.89
C HIS A 227 -10.58 -20.23 -8.26
N ILE A 228 -9.84 -19.30 -7.66
CA ILE A 228 -8.40 -19.12 -7.87
C ILE A 228 -7.60 -19.64 -6.67
N ARG A 229 -6.67 -20.56 -6.95
CA ARG A 229 -5.64 -21.03 -6.02
C ARG A 229 -4.28 -20.56 -6.50
N ALA A 230 -3.49 -19.99 -5.60
CA ALA A 230 -2.16 -19.48 -5.93
C ALA A 230 -1.10 -20.04 -4.97
N THR A 231 0.09 -20.28 -5.50
CA THR A 231 1.29 -20.69 -4.75
C THR A 231 2.47 -19.90 -5.28
N ILE A 232 3.26 -19.30 -4.39
CA ILE A 232 4.54 -18.67 -4.76
C ILE A 232 5.65 -19.70 -4.52
N VAL A 233 6.50 -19.92 -5.52
CA VAL A 233 7.62 -20.86 -5.44
C VAL A 233 8.90 -20.05 -5.32
N LEU A 234 9.68 -20.33 -4.29
CA LEU A 234 10.97 -19.67 -4.04
C LEU A 234 12.12 -20.40 -4.77
N VAL A 235 13.25 -19.71 -4.94
CA VAL A 235 14.46 -20.21 -5.63
C VAL A 235 15.08 -21.44 -4.94
N ASP A 236 14.88 -21.58 -3.63
CA ASP A 236 15.32 -22.74 -2.85
C ASP A 236 14.33 -23.93 -2.91
N GLY A 237 13.21 -23.77 -3.64
CA GLY A 237 12.15 -24.76 -3.79
C GLY A 237 11.08 -24.72 -2.69
N GLN A 238 11.17 -23.79 -1.72
CA GLN A 238 10.11 -23.60 -0.74
C GLN A 238 8.84 -23.03 -1.39
N GLU A 239 7.67 -23.49 -0.94
CA GLU A 239 6.38 -23.04 -1.45
C GLU A 239 5.61 -22.22 -0.40
N ILE A 240 5.10 -21.07 -0.83
CA ILE A 240 4.16 -20.24 -0.08
C ILE A 240 2.77 -20.49 -0.65
N ASN A 241 2.02 -21.38 -0.02
CA ASN A 241 0.66 -21.71 -0.43
C ASN A 241 -0.31 -20.63 0.04
N LEU A 242 -1.04 -20.03 -0.91
CA LEU A 242 -2.02 -18.98 -0.66
C LEU A 242 -3.47 -19.52 -0.74
N ASP A 243 -3.66 -20.81 -0.43
CA ASP A 243 -4.97 -21.46 -0.35
C ASP A 243 -5.45 -21.58 1.11
N TYR A 244 -6.73 -21.91 1.29
CA TYR A 244 -7.33 -22.14 2.59
C TYR A 244 -6.64 -23.30 3.32
N ASP A 245 -6.28 -23.12 4.59
CA ASP A 245 -6.00 -24.26 5.47
C ASP A 245 -7.31 -25.01 5.82
N ASP A 246 -7.19 -26.18 6.47
CA ASP A 246 -8.33 -26.98 6.94
C ASP A 246 -9.30 -26.23 7.89
N ARG A 247 -8.91 -25.03 8.35
CA ARG A 247 -9.67 -24.14 9.26
C ARG A 247 -10.19 -22.89 8.55
N ARG A 248 -10.07 -22.81 7.22
CA ARG A 248 -10.46 -21.68 6.37
C ARG A 248 -9.74 -20.36 6.68
N LEU A 249 -8.53 -20.42 7.24
CA LEU A 249 -7.71 -19.24 7.53
C LEU A 249 -6.44 -19.28 6.68
N PHE A 250 -5.96 -18.11 6.22
CA PHE A 250 -4.71 -18.02 5.47
C PHE A 250 -3.57 -17.65 6.42
N PHE A 251 -2.63 -18.58 6.60
CA PHE A 251 -1.41 -18.32 7.35
C PHE A 251 -0.19 -18.76 6.54
N TYR A 252 0.84 -17.91 6.49
CA TYR A 252 2.19 -18.32 6.11
C TYR A 252 3.13 -18.03 7.27
N GLN A 253 3.84 -19.05 7.76
CA GLN A 253 4.75 -18.93 8.91
C GLN A 253 4.14 -18.22 10.14
N ARG A 254 2.84 -18.41 10.40
CA ARG A 254 2.04 -17.75 11.47
C ARG A 254 1.65 -16.28 11.20
N HIS A 255 1.99 -15.72 10.03
CA HIS A 255 1.50 -14.42 9.60
C HIS A 255 0.15 -14.57 8.89
N PRO A 256 -0.88 -13.78 9.26
CA PRO A 256 -2.16 -13.81 8.57
C PRO A 256 -2.01 -13.22 7.18
N ILE A 257 -2.59 -13.87 6.19
CA ILE A 257 -2.75 -13.31 4.84
C ILE A 257 -4.20 -12.89 4.70
N SER A 258 -4.44 -11.59 4.51
CA SER A 258 -5.80 -11.10 4.24
C SER A 258 -6.11 -11.32 2.76
N VAL A 259 -7.35 -11.74 2.46
CA VAL A 259 -7.79 -11.96 1.09
C VAL A 259 -8.96 -11.05 0.78
N ILE A 260 -8.77 -10.18 -0.20
CA ILE A 260 -9.81 -9.29 -0.73
C ILE A 260 -10.24 -9.84 -2.08
N ARG A 261 -11.55 -9.78 -2.33
CA ARG A 261 -12.18 -10.32 -3.53
C ARG A 261 -13.26 -9.37 -3.99
N ASN A 262 -13.40 -9.25 -5.29
CA ASN A 262 -14.51 -8.54 -5.89
C ASN A 262 -14.87 -9.18 -7.22
N TYR A 263 -16.17 -9.14 -7.52
CA TYR A 263 -16.75 -9.60 -8.77
C TYR A 263 -17.86 -8.64 -9.19
N ASP A 264 -17.73 -8.08 -10.38
CA ASP A 264 -18.76 -7.29 -11.01
C ASP A 264 -19.62 -8.19 -11.89
N THR A 265 -20.84 -8.45 -11.43
CA THR A 265 -21.82 -9.31 -12.12
C THR A 265 -22.27 -8.77 -13.48
N SER A 266 -22.12 -7.46 -13.72
CA SER A 266 -22.52 -6.82 -14.98
C SER A 266 -21.45 -6.90 -16.06
N THR A 267 -20.18 -6.91 -15.66
CA THR A 267 -19.04 -6.94 -16.59
C THR A 267 -18.30 -8.27 -16.60
N GLY A 268 -18.56 -9.16 -15.64
CA GLY A 268 -17.82 -10.40 -15.43
C GLY A 268 -16.42 -10.20 -14.83
N LYS A 269 -16.01 -8.94 -14.58
CA LYS A 269 -14.67 -8.63 -14.09
C LYS A 269 -14.51 -9.08 -12.65
N PHE A 270 -13.38 -9.70 -12.34
CA PHE A 270 -13.01 -10.07 -10.98
C PHE A 270 -11.60 -9.61 -10.65
N TYR A 271 -11.34 -9.46 -9.35
CA TYR A 271 -9.99 -9.45 -8.83
C TYR A 271 -9.91 -10.22 -7.52
N ARG A 272 -8.71 -10.74 -7.24
CA ARG A 272 -8.36 -11.39 -5.99
C ARG A 272 -7.00 -10.90 -5.53
N ASN A 273 -6.93 -10.45 -4.28
CA ASN A 273 -5.75 -9.88 -3.69
C ASN A 273 -5.41 -10.63 -2.39
N TRP A 274 -4.19 -11.16 -2.28
CA TRP A 274 -3.63 -11.70 -1.05
C TRP A 274 -2.59 -10.72 -0.50
N ARG A 275 -2.86 -10.11 0.65
CA ARG A 275 -1.94 -9.16 1.29
C ARG A 275 -1.09 -9.85 2.36
N PHE A 276 0.23 -9.68 2.27
CA PHE A 276 1.25 -10.17 3.20
C PHE A 276 1.34 -9.24 4.41
N SER A 277 0.36 -9.31 5.29
CA SER A 277 0.31 -8.41 6.45
C SER A 277 1.49 -8.68 7.40
N ARG A 278 2.29 -7.63 7.66
CA ARG A 278 3.41 -7.61 8.63
C ARG A 278 4.67 -8.38 8.22
N TRP A 279 4.84 -8.67 6.93
CA TRP A 279 6.11 -9.17 6.39
C TRP A 279 6.22 -8.81 4.91
N GLU A 280 7.45 -8.75 4.41
CA GLU A 280 7.74 -8.44 3.00
C GLU A 280 8.34 -9.67 2.33
N LEU A 281 7.86 -9.98 1.12
CA LEU A 281 8.42 -11.01 0.27
C LEU A 281 9.61 -10.44 -0.49
N ASP A 282 10.79 -11.03 -0.29
CA ASP A 282 11.93 -10.75 -1.16
C ASP A 282 11.66 -11.30 -2.56
N LEU A 283 11.34 -10.40 -3.50
CA LEU A 283 11.05 -10.75 -4.88
C LEU A 283 12.26 -11.38 -5.60
N SER A 284 13.50 -11.16 -5.14
CA SER A 284 14.69 -11.82 -5.71
C SER A 284 14.70 -13.32 -5.43
N GLN A 285 14.00 -13.77 -4.39
CA GLN A 285 13.87 -15.17 -4.04
C GLN A 285 12.70 -15.86 -4.75
N VAL A 286 11.91 -15.15 -5.55
CA VAL A 286 10.77 -15.73 -6.25
C VAL A 286 11.22 -16.38 -7.56
N ALA A 287 10.96 -17.68 -7.70
CA ALA A 287 11.24 -18.44 -8.91
C ALA A 287 10.02 -18.54 -9.84
N ALA A 288 8.82 -18.66 -9.27
CA ALA A 288 7.58 -18.78 -10.05
C ALA A 288 6.33 -18.48 -9.21
N ILE A 289 5.22 -18.26 -9.90
CA ILE A 289 3.87 -18.26 -9.33
C ILE A 289 3.09 -19.37 -10.02
N THR A 290 2.44 -20.24 -9.26
CA THR A 290 1.51 -21.25 -9.79
C THR A 290 0.09 -20.83 -9.48
N VAL A 291 -0.75 -20.70 -10.51
CA VAL A 291 -2.18 -20.40 -10.37
C VAL A 291 -2.98 -21.55 -10.97
N ASN A 292 -3.84 -22.17 -10.16
CA ASN A 292 -4.70 -23.29 -10.57
C ASN A 292 -3.96 -24.40 -11.36
N GLY A 293 -2.71 -24.68 -10.97
CA GLY A 293 -1.87 -25.71 -11.59
C GLY A 293 -1.04 -25.26 -12.80
N ILE A 294 -1.23 -24.03 -13.29
CA ILE A 294 -0.39 -23.42 -14.33
C ILE A 294 0.74 -22.62 -13.67
N THR A 295 1.99 -22.91 -14.03
CA THR A 295 3.17 -22.25 -13.46
C THR A 295 3.72 -21.17 -14.38
N TYR A 296 3.82 -19.96 -13.87
CA TYR A 296 4.45 -18.79 -14.49
C TYR A 296 5.82 -18.56 -13.87
N ARG A 297 6.88 -18.78 -14.65
CA ARG A 297 8.26 -18.67 -14.16
C ARG A 297 8.76 -17.25 -14.31
N VAL A 298 9.44 -16.76 -13.27
CA VAL A 298 10.17 -15.49 -13.35
C VAL A 298 11.32 -15.71 -14.33
N ASP A 299 11.32 -14.98 -15.44
CA ASP A 299 12.47 -14.98 -16.34
C ASP A 299 13.67 -14.46 -15.55
N ARG A 300 14.77 -15.23 -15.54
CA ARG A 300 16.02 -14.74 -14.95
C ARG A 300 16.40 -13.49 -15.72
N GLN A 301 16.39 -12.33 -15.05
CA GLN A 301 17.10 -11.17 -15.56
C GLN A 301 18.56 -11.63 -15.71
N GLU A 302 19.05 -11.69 -16.94
CA GLU A 302 20.48 -11.83 -17.18
C GLU A 302 21.14 -10.57 -16.63
N ASP A 303 22.04 -10.75 -15.65
CA ASP A 303 22.88 -9.69 -15.07
C ASP A 303 23.75 -8.98 -16.12
#